data_AF-A0A7K6DT10-F1
#
_entry.id   AF-A0A7K6DT10-F1
#
_cell.length_a   1.000
_cell.length_b   1.000
_cell.length_c   1.000
_cell.angle_alpha   90.00
_cell.angle_beta   90.00
_cell.angle_gamma   90.00
#
_symmetry.space_group_name_H-M   'P 1'
#
loop_
_entity.id
_entity.type
_entity.pdbx_description
1 polymer ?
#
loop_
_entity_poly.entity_id
_entity_poly.type
_entity_poly.pdbx_seq_one_letter_code
_entity_poly.pdbx_strand_id
1 'polypeptide(L)'
;VPWCPLSPAGTQTTQLFVDPPWTPAVLWDEVTLTCRGLGTSNATTWFKDGQRWGMEGRDQLIVTESGTYRCDRPGTGHSDPVRVSDDPLVLQVPARVLLEGDMVTLRCRV
;
A
#
# COMPACT_ATOMS: atom_id res chain seq x y z
N VAL A 1 -11.45 -21.70 32.65
CA VAL A 1 -10.52 -22.00 31.52
C VAL A 1 -10.75 -23.43 31.07
N PRO A 2 -10.53 -23.79 29.79
CA PRO A 2 -10.49 -22.98 28.57
C PRO A 2 -11.52 -23.57 27.54
N TRP A 3 -11.85 -22.99 26.38
CA TRP A 3 -11.02 -22.94 25.18
C TRP A 3 -11.47 -21.76 24.32
N CYS A 4 -10.60 -20.77 24.14
CA CYS A 4 -10.69 -19.91 22.96
C CYS A 4 -10.31 -20.78 21.77
N PRO A 5 -11.13 -20.89 20.71
CA PRO A 5 -10.64 -21.48 19.48
C PRO A 5 -9.47 -20.62 19.01
N LEU A 6 -8.31 -21.26 18.87
CA LEU A 6 -7.22 -20.74 18.05
C LEU A 6 -7.83 -20.43 16.69
N SER A 7 -7.95 -19.15 16.35
CA SER A 7 -8.20 -18.77 14.95
C SER A 7 -7.09 -19.40 14.11
N PRO A 8 -7.43 -20.24 13.12
CA PRO A 8 -6.43 -20.86 12.28
C PRO A 8 -5.84 -19.79 11.36
N ALA A 9 -4.51 -19.81 11.26
CA ALA A 9 -3.68 -19.15 10.25
C ALA A 9 -3.89 -17.64 10.07
N GLY A 10 -2.86 -16.85 10.43
CA GLY A 10 -2.70 -15.52 9.84
C GLY A 10 -2.77 -15.66 8.33
N THR A 11 -3.88 -15.26 7.74
CA THR A 11 -4.05 -15.24 6.29
C THR A 11 -3.10 -14.17 5.81
N GLN A 12 -1.96 -14.56 5.20
CA GLN A 12 -0.99 -13.60 4.69
C GLN A 12 -1.67 -12.82 3.56
N THR A 13 -2.08 -11.60 3.85
CA THR A 13 -2.82 -10.73 2.92
C THR A 13 -1.86 -10.04 1.96
N THR A 14 -2.39 -9.58 0.82
CA THR A 14 -1.63 -8.73 -0.09
C THR A 14 -1.31 -7.41 0.61
N GLN A 15 -0.05 -6.98 0.55
CA GLN A 15 0.44 -5.75 1.14
C GLN A 15 1.00 -4.82 0.07
N LEU A 16 0.65 -3.54 0.18
CA LEU A 16 1.12 -2.49 -0.69
C LEU A 16 2.14 -1.64 0.05
N PHE A 17 3.37 -1.65 -0.43
CA PHE A 17 4.46 -0.84 0.11
C PHE A 17 4.65 0.40 -0.75
N VAL A 18 4.96 1.52 -0.10
CA VAL A 18 5.26 2.79 -0.76
C VAL A 18 6.70 3.18 -0.43
N ASP A 19 7.44 3.58 -1.46
CA ASP A 19 8.76 4.16 -1.36
C ASP A 19 8.77 5.52 -2.07
N PRO A 20 9.16 6.63 -1.40
CA PRO A 20 9.56 6.71 0.01
C PRO A 20 8.40 6.38 0.99
N PRO A 21 8.69 5.95 2.24
CA PRO A 21 7.70 5.35 3.14
C PRO A 21 6.80 6.38 3.85
N TRP A 22 6.17 7.26 3.07
CA TRP A 22 5.32 8.35 3.52
C TRP A 22 3.89 8.18 2.99
N THR A 23 2.92 8.42 3.85
CA THR A 23 1.48 8.44 3.48
C THR A 23 0.82 9.74 3.98
N PRO A 24 -0.04 10.38 3.18
CA PRO A 24 -0.23 10.14 1.75
C PRO A 24 1.08 10.37 0.96
N ALA A 25 1.28 9.61 -0.10
CA ALA A 25 2.38 9.85 -1.02
C ALA A 25 2.11 11.13 -1.83
N VAL A 26 3.14 11.72 -2.43
CA VAL A 26 3.01 12.95 -3.22
C VAL A 26 3.64 12.79 -4.59
N LEU A 27 3.08 13.43 -5.62
CA LEU A 27 3.61 13.35 -7.00
C LEU A 27 4.93 14.09 -7.20
N TRP A 28 5.26 15.03 -6.31
CA TRP A 28 6.52 15.78 -6.35
C TRP A 28 7.73 14.92 -5.95
N ASP A 29 7.50 13.77 -5.33
CA ASP A 29 8.52 12.76 -5.04
C ASP A 29 8.44 11.63 -6.09
N GLU A 30 9.56 10.97 -6.39
CA GLU A 30 9.52 9.74 -7.16
C GLU A 30 8.93 8.63 -6.28
N VAL A 31 7.65 8.30 -6.51
CA VAL A 31 6.92 7.31 -5.71
C VAL A 31 6.89 5.97 -6.43
N THR A 32 7.44 4.95 -5.77
CA THR A 32 7.35 3.55 -6.19
C THR A 32 6.42 2.79 -5.26
N LEU A 33 5.38 2.18 -5.83
CA LEU A 33 4.51 1.23 -5.16
C LEU A 33 4.98 -0.19 -5.44
N THR A 34 5.11 -1.01 -4.40
CA THR A 34 5.46 -2.43 -4.50
C THR A 34 4.37 -3.28 -3.89
N CYS A 35 3.76 -4.14 -4.70
CA CYS A 35 2.78 -5.11 -4.25
C CYS A 35 3.46 -6.40 -3.83
N ARG A 36 3.19 -6.90 -2.62
CA ARG A 36 3.73 -8.17 -2.11
C ARG A 36 2.59 -9.03 -1.58
N GLY A 37 2.64 -10.32 -1.89
CA GLY A 37 1.71 -11.31 -1.38
C GLY A 37 2.25 -12.70 -1.67
N LEU A 38 1.52 -13.72 -1.24
CA LEU A 38 1.81 -15.09 -1.63
C LEU A 38 1.43 -15.33 -3.10
N GLY A 39 1.91 -16.44 -3.67
CA GLY A 39 1.58 -16.85 -5.03
C GLY A 39 2.69 -16.55 -6.03
N THR A 40 2.31 -16.46 -7.31
CA THR A 40 3.24 -16.27 -8.41
C THR A 40 3.78 -14.84 -8.43
N SER A 41 5.09 -14.71 -8.62
CA SER A 41 5.72 -13.42 -8.95
C SER A 41 5.09 -12.87 -10.23
N ASN A 42 4.98 -11.54 -10.35
CA ASN A 42 4.43 -10.92 -11.56
C ASN A 42 3.01 -11.39 -11.89
N ALA A 43 2.19 -11.59 -10.86
CA ALA A 43 0.76 -11.88 -10.99
C ALA A 43 -0.04 -10.85 -10.19
N THR A 44 0.36 -9.58 -10.32
CA THR A 44 -0.28 -8.46 -9.66
C THR A 44 -1.25 -7.78 -10.62
N THR A 45 -2.49 -7.56 -10.17
CA THR A 45 -3.47 -6.70 -10.83
C THR A 45 -3.57 -5.38 -10.08
N TRP A 46 -3.35 -4.27 -10.78
CA TRP A 46 -3.39 -2.95 -10.19
C TRP A 46 -4.78 -2.31 -10.31
N PHE A 47 -5.13 -1.50 -9.33
CA PHE A 47 -6.38 -0.74 -9.30
C PHE A 47 -6.07 0.71 -8.92
N LYS A 48 -6.74 1.65 -9.60
CA LYS A 48 -6.74 3.07 -9.26
C LYS A 48 -8.17 3.56 -9.19
N ASP A 49 -8.50 4.22 -8.08
CA ASP A 49 -9.82 4.77 -7.79
C ASP A 49 -10.95 3.73 -7.91
N GLY A 50 -10.62 2.48 -7.56
CA GLY A 50 -11.53 1.33 -7.62
C GLY A 50 -11.65 0.65 -8.99
N GLN A 51 -11.03 1.21 -10.04
CA GLN A 51 -11.05 0.62 -11.37
C GLN A 51 -9.75 -0.14 -11.65
N ARG A 52 -9.86 -1.28 -12.36
CA ARG A 52 -8.68 -2.03 -12.81
C ARG A 52 -7.83 -1.15 -13.71
N TRP A 53 -6.59 -0.91 -13.28
CA TRP A 53 -5.60 -0.12 -13.99
C TRP A 53 -4.78 -1.06 -14.86
N GLY A 54 -4.65 -0.76 -16.16
CA GLY A 54 -4.16 -1.68 -17.20
C GLY A 54 -2.72 -2.21 -17.08
N MET A 55 -2.08 -2.08 -15.94
CA MET A 55 -0.82 -2.76 -15.62
C MET A 55 -1.12 -4.11 -14.95
N GLU A 56 -0.79 -5.17 -15.68
CA GLU A 56 -0.80 -6.54 -15.18
C GLU A 56 0.60 -7.12 -15.30
N GLY A 57 0.96 -7.99 -14.37
CA GLY A 57 2.21 -8.74 -14.45
C GLY A 57 3.46 -8.00 -13.97
N ARG A 58 3.31 -6.89 -13.26
CA ARG A 58 4.41 -6.19 -12.58
C ARG A 58 4.08 -6.03 -11.11
N ASP A 59 5.02 -6.42 -10.26
CA ASP A 59 4.88 -6.28 -8.81
C ASP A 59 5.25 -4.87 -8.31
N GLN A 60 5.78 -4.03 -9.20
CA GLN A 60 6.13 -2.64 -8.92
C GLN A 60 5.53 -1.68 -9.93
N LEU A 61 5.19 -0.49 -9.45
CA LEU A 61 4.56 0.59 -10.19
C LEU A 61 5.18 1.93 -9.75
N ILE A 62 5.78 2.66 -10.69
CA ILE A 62 6.12 4.08 -10.47
C ILE A 62 4.86 4.89 -10.72
N VAL A 63 4.47 5.71 -9.75
CA VAL A 63 3.24 6.49 -9.81
C VAL A 63 3.48 7.84 -10.45
N THR A 64 2.66 8.17 -11.44
CA THR A 64 2.70 9.46 -12.15
C THR A 64 1.38 10.24 -12.05
N GLU A 65 0.36 9.66 -11.42
CA GLU A 65 -0.97 10.27 -11.29
C GLU A 65 -1.48 10.21 -9.85
N SER A 66 -2.18 11.24 -9.42
CA SER A 66 -2.85 11.26 -8.11
C SER A 66 -4.04 10.31 -8.11
N GLY A 67 -4.43 9.87 -6.92
CA GLY A 67 -5.54 8.93 -6.74
C GLY A 67 -5.28 7.91 -5.65
N THR A 68 -6.16 6.91 -5.58
CA THR A 68 -6.08 5.84 -4.59
C THR A 68 -5.73 4.52 -5.26
N TYR A 69 -4.56 3.99 -4.91
CA TYR A 69 -4.01 2.78 -5.50
C TYR A 69 -4.23 1.57 -4.61
N ARG A 70 -4.58 0.44 -5.23
CA ARG A 70 -4.65 -0.89 -4.61
C ARG A 70 -4.02 -1.91 -5.54
N CYS A 71 -3.56 -3.01 -4.99
CA CYS A 71 -3.18 -4.17 -5.80
C CYS A 71 -3.93 -5.42 -5.33
N ASP A 72 -4.12 -6.36 -6.24
CA ASP A 72 -4.65 -7.69 -5.97
C ASP A 72 -3.64 -8.74 -6.41
N ARG A 73 -3.52 -9.81 -5.63
CA ARG A 73 -2.74 -10.99 -6.00
C ARG A 73 -3.58 -12.26 -5.82
N PRO A 74 -3.46 -13.23 -6.75
CA PRO A 74 -4.14 -14.51 -6.64
C PRO A 74 -3.85 -15.20 -5.32
N GLY A 75 -4.90 -15.55 -4.58
CA GLY A 75 -4.81 -16.29 -3.31
C GLY A 75 -4.67 -15.43 -2.06
N THR A 76 -4.29 -14.15 -2.17
CA THR A 76 -4.16 -13.23 -1.02
C THR A 76 -5.07 -12.01 -1.08
N GLY A 77 -5.77 -11.80 -2.20
CA GLY A 77 -6.82 -10.79 -2.37
C GLY A 77 -6.29 -9.37 -2.49
N HIS A 78 -7.15 -8.38 -2.21
CA HIS A 78 -6.82 -6.97 -2.30
C HIS A 78 -5.94 -6.49 -1.15
N SER A 79 -5.03 -5.56 -1.45
CA SER A 79 -4.28 -4.80 -0.46
C SER A 79 -5.10 -3.66 0.15
N ASP A 80 -4.62 -3.16 1.29
CA ASP A 80 -5.03 -1.84 1.78
C ASP A 80 -4.68 -0.74 0.74
N PRO A 81 -5.49 0.32 0.65
CA PRO A 81 -5.28 1.40 -0.30
C PRO A 81 -4.15 2.35 0.12
N VAL A 82 -3.40 2.85 -0.86
CA VAL A 82 -2.45 3.95 -0.68
C VAL A 82 -2.93 5.17 -1.48
N ARG A 83 -3.01 6.32 -0.82
CA ARG A 83 -3.39 7.59 -1.44
C ARG A 83 -2.18 8.36 -1.93
N VAL A 84 -2.26 8.88 -3.14
CA VAL A 84 -1.25 9.73 -3.78
C VAL A 84 -1.88 11.10 -4.03
N SER A 85 -1.32 12.14 -3.42
CA SER A 85 -1.74 13.54 -3.53
C SER A 85 -0.98 14.29 -4.61
N ASP A 86 -1.67 15.25 -5.21
CA ASP A 86 -1.08 16.35 -5.99
C ASP A 86 -1.43 17.71 -5.34
N ASP A 87 -1.76 17.69 -4.06
CA ASP A 87 -2.11 18.91 -3.33
C ASP A 87 -0.84 19.76 -3.08
N PRO A 88 -0.98 21.10 -3.03
CA PRO A 88 0.15 22.01 -2.88
C PRO A 88 0.82 21.94 -1.50
N LEU A 89 0.16 21.38 -0.49
CA LEU A 89 0.74 21.16 0.84
C LEU A 89 0.15 19.90 1.44
N VAL A 90 1.05 19.00 1.86
CA VAL A 90 0.68 17.69 2.37
C VAL A 90 1.45 17.38 3.65
N LEU A 91 0.72 17.12 4.73
CA LEU A 91 1.30 16.54 5.94
C LEU A 91 1.40 15.02 5.77
N GLN A 92 2.62 14.52 5.75
CA GLN A 92 2.94 13.11 5.62
C GLN A 92 3.27 12.48 6.97
N VAL A 93 2.84 11.23 7.13
CA VAL A 93 3.16 10.35 8.25
C VAL A 93 3.86 9.09 7.73
N PRO A 94 4.54 8.31 8.60
CA PRO A 94 5.13 7.04 8.16
C PRO A 94 4.07 6.09 7.60
N ALA A 95 4.35 5.43 6.48
CA ALA A 95 3.41 4.50 5.83
C ALA A 95 3.31 3.12 6.51
N ARG A 96 4.03 2.92 7.62
CA ARG A 96 3.96 1.69 8.44
C ARG A 96 2.80 1.78 9.44
N VAL A 97 2.38 0.62 9.96
CA VAL A 97 1.49 0.56 11.12
C VAL A 97 2.18 1.22 12.31
N LEU A 98 1.46 2.09 13.02
CA LEU A 98 1.91 2.76 14.23
C LEU A 98 1.21 2.15 15.44
N LEU A 99 1.97 1.92 16.50
CA LEU A 99 1.48 1.38 17.78
C LEU A 99 1.66 2.40 18.90
N GLU A 100 1.00 2.16 20.03
CA GLU A 100 1.18 2.98 21.22
C GLU A 100 2.64 2.93 21.70
N GLY A 101 3.22 4.10 21.96
CA GLY A 101 4.62 4.26 22.34
C GLY A 101 5.59 4.43 21.17
N ASP A 102 5.14 4.30 19.91
CA ASP A 102 6.00 4.55 18.75
C ASP A 102 6.40 6.03 18.64
N MET A 103 7.67 6.27 18.31
CA MET A 103 8.11 7.60 17.89
C MET A 103 7.70 7.86 16.44
N VAL A 104 6.98 8.95 16.22
CA VAL A 104 6.45 9.35 14.91
C VAL A 104 7.14 10.63 14.46
N THR A 105 7.72 10.59 13.26
CA THR A 105 8.22 11.78 12.57
C THR A 105 7.19 12.20 11.54
N LEU A 106 6.72 13.44 11.63
CA LEU A 106 5.85 14.05 10.64
C LEU A 106 6.69 14.85 9.64
N ARG A 107 6.27 14.87 8.38
CA ARG A 107 6.93 15.64 7.32
C ARG A 107 5.90 16.51 6.61
N CYS A 108 6.13 17.82 6.58
CA CYS A 108 5.37 18.71 5.71
C CYS A 108 6.05 18.75 4.34
N ARG A 109 5.32 18.43 3.28
CA ARG A 109 5.80 18.49 1.89
C ARG A 109 5.01 19.56 1.14
N VAL A 110 5.73 20.42 0.45
CA VAL A 110 5.27 21.56 -0.35
C VAL A 110 6.02 21.50 -1.68
#